data_AF-A0A9N9TQ36-F1
#
_entry.id   AF-A0A9N9TQ36-F1
#
_cell.length_a   1.000
_cell.length_b   1.000
_cell.length_c   1.000
_cell.angle_alpha   90.00
_cell.angle_beta   90.00
_cell.angle_gamma   90.00
#
_symmetry.space_group_name_H-M   'P 1'
#
loop_
_entity.id
_entity.type
_entity.pdbx_description
1 polymer ?
#
loop_
_entity_poly.entity_id
_entity_poly.type
_entity_poly.pdbx_seq_one_letter_code
_entity_poly.pdbx_strand_id
1 'polypeptide(L)'
;MKFRFCGDADCPDWVLVEINTLSRLSSIKLKLLAQVVALGLINPPINMEKAEKLFSDSKLDTDIDLKACIACISYILTSTTRFNCDSNVLQNELQQLGLPREHSTSLKRVIDDQVSALKEKFKQASLRVNPLEHFSASVDDDLKCAILELKINGETQNVTLTPHLVDVLLDNLEQVRKKMVELKEAS
;
A
#
# COMPACT_ATOMS: atom_id res chain seq x y z
N MET A 1 -9.22 -15.14 12.93
CA MET A 1 -7.84 -15.45 12.49
C MET A 1 -7.22 -14.14 12.03
N LYS A 2 -6.00 -13.84 12.47
CA LYS A 2 -5.32 -12.57 12.12
C LYS A 2 -4.69 -12.65 10.73
N PHE A 3 -4.89 -11.62 9.91
CA PHE A 3 -4.35 -11.54 8.55
C PHE A 3 -3.42 -10.34 8.39
N ARG A 4 -2.26 -10.55 7.77
CA ARG A 4 -1.25 -9.52 7.49
C ARG A 4 -1.79 -8.45 6.54
N PHE A 5 -2.59 -8.82 5.54
CA PHE A 5 -3.21 -7.82 4.66
C PHE A 5 -4.26 -6.95 5.38
N CYS A 6 -4.72 -7.34 6.57
CA CYS A 6 -5.59 -6.57 7.45
C CYS A 6 -4.82 -5.87 8.60
N GLY A 7 -3.48 -5.91 8.61
CA GLY A 7 -2.67 -5.33 9.68
C GLY A 7 -2.74 -6.13 10.98
N ASP A 8 -2.66 -7.46 10.87
CA ASP A 8 -2.70 -8.40 12.00
C ASP A 8 -4.03 -8.37 12.79
N ALA A 9 -5.10 -7.93 12.13
CA ALA A 9 -6.47 -7.96 12.59
C ALA A 9 -7.29 -9.05 11.88
N ASP A 10 -8.48 -9.33 12.41
CA ASP A 10 -9.46 -10.19 11.73
C ASP A 10 -9.98 -9.51 10.45
N CYS A 11 -10.31 -10.32 9.45
CA CYS A 11 -10.91 -9.83 8.21
C CYS A 11 -12.34 -9.33 8.48
N PRO A 12 -12.74 -8.14 7.99
CA PRO A 12 -14.10 -7.64 8.20
C PRO A 12 -15.16 -8.55 7.58
N ASP A 13 -16.28 -8.76 8.28
CA ASP A 13 -17.34 -9.68 7.87
C ASP A 13 -17.88 -9.40 6.45
N TRP A 14 -18.03 -8.12 6.08
CA TRP A 14 -18.50 -7.75 4.75
C TRP A 14 -17.50 -8.17 3.64
N VAL A 15 -16.19 -8.15 3.92
CA VAL A 15 -15.15 -8.62 2.98
C VAL A 15 -15.24 -10.14 2.85
N LEU A 16 -15.47 -10.85 3.96
CA LEU A 16 -15.64 -12.31 3.94
C LEU A 16 -16.82 -12.73 3.07
N VAL A 17 -17.96 -12.04 3.20
CA VAL A 17 -19.14 -12.28 2.37
C VAL A 17 -18.81 -12.06 0.90
N GLU A 18 -18.10 -10.97 0.58
CA GLU A 18 -17.74 -10.66 -0.80
C GLU A 18 -16.65 -11.56 -1.39
N ILE A 19 -15.74 -12.12 -0.58
CA ILE A 19 -14.77 -13.13 -1.05
C ILE A 19 -15.51 -14.35 -1.63
N ASN A 20 -16.62 -14.76 -1.02
CA ASN A 20 -17.47 -15.81 -1.57
C ASN A 20 -18.16 -15.36 -2.88
N THR A 21 -18.50 -14.08 -3.03
CA THR A 21 -18.99 -13.54 -4.30
C THR A 21 -17.91 -13.56 -5.38
N LEU A 22 -16.69 -13.13 -5.06
CA LEU A 22 -15.56 -13.09 -5.98
C LEU A 22 -15.13 -14.49 -6.45
N SER A 23 -15.30 -15.53 -5.62
CA SER A 23 -14.96 -16.91 -5.99
C SER A 23 -15.83 -17.46 -7.13
N ARG A 24 -17.05 -16.93 -7.29
CA ARG A 24 -17.99 -17.32 -8.36
C ARG A 24 -17.64 -16.71 -9.72
N LEU A 25 -16.80 -15.67 -9.74
CA LEU A 25 -16.31 -15.08 -10.99
C LEU A 25 -15.30 -16.01 -11.67
N SER A 26 -15.06 -15.82 -12.96
CA SER A 26 -13.88 -16.43 -13.57
C SER A 26 -12.61 -15.71 -13.09
N SER A 27 -11.51 -16.45 -12.98
CA SER A 27 -10.20 -15.90 -12.57
C SER A 27 -9.70 -14.80 -13.53
N ILE A 28 -10.13 -14.83 -14.79
CA ILE A 28 -9.87 -13.80 -15.81
C ILE A 28 -10.69 -12.53 -15.53
N LYS A 29 -12.00 -12.66 -15.29
CA LYS A 29 -12.86 -11.50 -14.98
C LYS A 29 -12.41 -10.81 -13.69
N LEU A 30 -12.09 -11.58 -12.66
CA LEU A 30 -11.55 -11.04 -11.42
C LEU A 30 -10.25 -10.24 -11.66
N LYS A 31 -9.34 -10.78 -12.47
CA LYS A 31 -8.09 -10.08 -12.82
C LYS A 31 -8.36 -8.76 -13.53
N LEU A 32 -9.23 -8.77 -14.56
CA LEU A 32 -9.56 -7.57 -15.32
C LEU A 32 -10.24 -6.52 -14.44
N LEU A 33 -11.17 -6.93 -13.57
CA LEU A 33 -11.82 -6.04 -12.61
C LEU A 33 -10.78 -5.45 -11.65
N ALA A 34 -9.88 -6.27 -11.12
CA ALA A 34 -8.83 -5.80 -10.22
C ALA A 34 -7.87 -4.80 -10.89
N GLN A 35 -7.57 -4.96 -12.17
CA GLN A 35 -6.81 -3.96 -12.93
C GLN A 35 -7.57 -2.64 -13.07
N VAL A 36 -8.87 -2.67 -13.36
CA VAL A 36 -9.71 -1.47 -13.43
C VAL A 36 -9.75 -0.75 -12.07
N VAL A 37 -9.92 -1.50 -10.98
CA VAL A 37 -9.92 -0.96 -9.62
C VAL A 37 -8.55 -0.38 -9.26
N ALA A 38 -7.45 -1.09 -9.50
CA ALA A 38 -6.10 -0.60 -9.21
C ALA A 38 -5.81 0.72 -9.94
N LEU A 39 -6.14 0.80 -11.23
CA LEU A 39 -5.98 2.04 -12.01
C LEU A 39 -6.84 3.18 -11.48
N GLY A 40 -8.07 2.90 -11.05
CA GLY A 40 -8.96 3.91 -10.45
C GLY A 40 -8.54 4.34 -9.03
N LEU A 41 -7.80 3.51 -8.29
CA LEU A 41 -7.18 3.91 -7.02
C LEU A 41 -5.96 4.82 -7.26
N ILE A 42 -5.17 4.55 -8.29
CA ILE A 42 -4.00 5.36 -8.68
C ILE A 42 -4.47 6.71 -9.26
N ASN A 43 -5.41 6.66 -10.20
CA ASN A 43 -5.98 7.81 -10.92
C ASN A 43 -7.51 7.83 -10.76
N PRO A 44 -8.04 8.35 -9.64
CA PRO A 44 -9.48 8.45 -9.43
C PRO A 44 -10.18 9.32 -10.48
N PRO A 45 -11.44 9.00 -10.87
CA PRO A 45 -12.32 7.96 -10.31
C PRO A 45 -12.20 6.57 -10.98
N ILE A 46 -12.70 5.52 -10.30
CA ILE A 46 -12.83 4.17 -10.88
C ILE A 46 -13.80 4.22 -12.06
N ASN A 47 -13.39 3.68 -13.21
CA ASN A 47 -14.20 3.65 -14.43
C ASN A 47 -15.29 2.55 -14.33
N MET A 48 -16.47 2.94 -13.88
CA MET A 48 -17.63 2.06 -13.70
C MET A 48 -18.15 1.49 -15.02
N GLU A 49 -18.19 2.29 -16.09
CA GLU A 49 -18.65 1.81 -17.41
C GLU A 49 -17.77 0.67 -17.94
N LYS A 50 -16.45 0.78 -17.76
CA LYS A 50 -15.50 -0.27 -18.14
C LYS A 50 -15.69 -1.51 -17.27
N ALA A 51 -15.97 -1.33 -15.99
CA ALA A 51 -16.29 -2.45 -15.10
C ALA A 51 -17.58 -3.15 -15.53
N GLU A 52 -18.66 -2.42 -15.79
CA GLU A 52 -19.96 -2.97 -16.22
C GLU A 52 -19.86 -3.77 -17.54
N LYS A 53 -19.08 -3.28 -18.51
CA LYS A 53 -18.81 -3.98 -19.77
C LYS A 53 -18.11 -5.34 -19.59
N LEU A 54 -17.41 -5.58 -18.48
CA LEU A 54 -16.80 -6.88 -18.19
C LEU A 54 -17.84 -7.92 -17.73
N PHE A 55 -19.03 -7.47 -17.31
CA PHE A 55 -20.11 -8.28 -16.74
C PHE A 55 -21.35 -8.36 -17.65
N SER A 56 -21.39 -7.61 -18.76
CA SER A 56 -22.54 -7.60 -19.67
C SER A 56 -22.76 -8.92 -20.43
N ASP A 57 -21.75 -9.79 -20.50
CA ASP A 57 -21.75 -10.94 -21.41
C ASP A 57 -22.25 -12.26 -20.78
N SER A 58 -22.57 -12.32 -19.48
CA SER A 58 -22.97 -13.60 -18.87
C SER A 58 -24.17 -13.55 -17.93
N LYS A 59 -25.09 -14.51 -18.11
CA LYS A 59 -26.29 -14.70 -17.29
C LYS A 59 -26.00 -15.07 -15.82
N LEU A 60 -24.77 -15.50 -15.53
CA LEU A 60 -24.33 -15.81 -14.17
C LEU A 60 -23.93 -14.55 -13.38
N ASP A 61 -23.74 -13.42 -14.06
CA ASP A 61 -23.31 -12.16 -13.45
C ASP A 61 -24.47 -11.30 -12.95
N THR A 62 -25.72 -11.62 -13.32
CA THR A 62 -26.89 -10.77 -13.05
C THR A 62 -27.23 -10.71 -11.55
N ASP A 63 -26.82 -11.73 -10.79
CA ASP A 63 -27.00 -11.82 -9.33
C ASP A 63 -25.79 -11.29 -8.54
N ILE A 64 -24.77 -10.76 -9.23
CA ILE A 64 -23.52 -10.28 -8.61
C ILE A 64 -23.57 -8.77 -8.45
N ASP A 65 -23.44 -8.30 -7.21
CA ASP A 65 -23.28 -6.86 -6.95
C ASP A 65 -21.86 -6.41 -7.35
N LEU A 66 -21.76 -5.81 -8.54
CA LEU A 66 -20.51 -5.28 -9.07
C LEU A 66 -19.87 -4.23 -8.14
N LYS A 67 -20.67 -3.40 -7.47
CA LYS A 67 -20.14 -2.37 -6.56
C LYS A 67 -19.54 -3.00 -5.32
N ALA A 68 -20.16 -4.06 -4.80
CA ALA A 68 -19.62 -4.82 -3.68
C ALA A 68 -18.30 -5.51 -4.05
N CYS A 69 -18.22 -6.12 -5.24
CA CYS A 69 -16.97 -6.68 -5.79
C CYS A 69 -15.86 -5.62 -5.90
N ILE A 70 -16.18 -4.44 -6.45
CA ILE A 70 -15.24 -3.32 -6.57
C ILE A 70 -14.77 -2.85 -5.20
N ALA A 71 -15.68 -2.71 -4.23
CA ALA A 71 -15.36 -2.31 -2.87
C ALA A 71 -14.45 -3.33 -2.17
N CYS A 72 -14.76 -4.63 -2.32
CA CYS A 72 -13.96 -5.72 -1.76
C CYS A 72 -12.54 -5.72 -2.33
N ILE A 73 -12.40 -5.64 -3.66
CA ILE A 73 -11.09 -5.57 -4.31
C ILE A 73 -10.35 -4.29 -3.90
N SER A 74 -11.04 -3.15 -3.85
CA SER A 74 -10.44 -1.88 -3.40
C SER A 74 -9.87 -2.02 -2.00
N TYR A 75 -10.63 -2.61 -1.09
CA TYR A 75 -10.19 -2.88 0.28
C TYR A 75 -8.96 -3.80 0.31
N ILE A 76 -8.96 -4.90 -0.45
CA ILE A 76 -7.82 -5.82 -0.52
C ILE A 76 -6.58 -5.07 -1.03
N LEU A 77 -6.69 -4.33 -2.14
CA LEU A 77 -5.54 -3.61 -2.73
C LEU A 77 -5.01 -2.52 -1.81
N THR A 78 -5.90 -1.71 -1.24
CA THR A 78 -5.53 -0.63 -0.32
C THR A 78 -4.93 -1.18 0.96
N SER A 79 -5.52 -2.20 1.57
CA SER A 79 -5.05 -2.75 2.85
C SER A 79 -3.71 -3.47 2.69
N THR A 80 -3.56 -4.29 1.64
CA THR A 80 -2.26 -4.92 1.30
C THR A 80 -1.16 -3.87 1.17
N THR A 81 -1.45 -2.79 0.45
CA THR A 81 -0.48 -1.70 0.23
C THR A 81 -0.18 -0.94 1.51
N ARG A 82 -1.22 -0.60 2.28
CA ARG A 82 -1.14 0.16 3.54
C ARG A 82 -0.31 -0.56 4.60
N PHE A 83 -0.52 -1.86 4.75
CA PHE A 83 0.18 -2.69 5.73
C PHE A 83 1.48 -3.29 5.18
N ASN A 84 1.86 -2.94 3.95
CA ASN A 84 3.04 -3.45 3.28
C ASN A 84 3.13 -5.00 3.33
N CYS A 85 1.98 -5.65 3.14
CA CYS A 85 1.88 -7.11 3.15
C CYS A 85 2.57 -7.68 1.90
N ASP A 86 3.36 -8.73 2.08
CA ASP A 86 3.98 -9.47 0.98
C ASP A 86 2.90 -10.11 0.09
N SER A 87 3.13 -10.10 -1.22
CA SER A 87 2.12 -10.57 -2.19
C SER A 87 1.92 -12.08 -2.17
N ASN A 88 2.92 -12.87 -1.77
CA ASN A 88 2.77 -14.31 -1.55
C ASN A 88 1.99 -14.59 -0.26
N VAL A 89 2.22 -13.78 0.79
CA VAL A 89 1.42 -13.85 2.02
C VAL A 89 -0.03 -13.53 1.72
N LEU A 90 -0.30 -12.43 0.99
CA LEU A 90 -1.67 -12.09 0.55
C LEU A 90 -2.33 -13.26 -0.19
N GLN A 91 -1.62 -13.88 -1.14
CA GLN A 91 -2.16 -15.01 -1.90
C GLN A 91 -2.57 -16.18 -0.99
N ASN A 92 -1.77 -16.48 0.03
CA ASN A 92 -2.06 -17.55 0.99
C ASN A 92 -3.24 -17.18 1.90
N GLU A 93 -3.31 -15.93 2.35
CA GLU A 93 -4.39 -15.43 3.20
C GLU A 93 -5.72 -15.42 2.47
N LEU A 94 -5.76 -14.97 1.21
CA LEU A 94 -6.97 -15.02 0.38
C LEU A 94 -7.46 -16.46 0.15
N GLN A 95 -6.55 -17.42 -0.01
CA GLN A 95 -6.92 -18.84 -0.10
C GLN A 95 -7.51 -19.37 1.20
N GLN A 96 -6.97 -18.99 2.36
CA GLN A 96 -7.52 -19.35 3.67
C GLN A 96 -8.93 -18.76 3.88
N LEU A 97 -9.20 -17.60 3.27
CA LEU A 97 -10.52 -16.95 3.28
C LEU A 97 -11.53 -17.56 2.30
N GLY A 98 -11.13 -18.59 1.53
CA GLY A 98 -12.02 -19.32 0.62
C GLY A 98 -11.94 -18.88 -0.84
N LEU A 99 -11.01 -17.99 -1.19
CA LEU A 99 -10.80 -17.60 -2.58
C LEU A 99 -10.00 -18.70 -3.32
N PRO A 100 -10.44 -19.18 -4.50
CA PRO A 100 -9.72 -20.24 -5.21
C PRO A 100 -8.28 -19.83 -5.55
N ARG A 101 -7.40 -20.84 -5.70
CA ARG A 101 -5.97 -20.60 -5.93
C ARG A 101 -5.71 -19.76 -7.18
N GLU A 102 -6.45 -19.99 -8.27
CA GLU A 102 -6.31 -19.21 -9.50
C GLU A 102 -6.64 -17.73 -9.29
N HIS A 103 -7.76 -17.44 -8.63
CA HIS A 103 -8.24 -16.11 -8.30
C HIS A 103 -7.24 -15.36 -7.41
N SER A 104 -6.75 -16.02 -6.36
CA SER A 104 -5.73 -15.49 -5.46
C SER A 104 -4.43 -15.18 -6.21
N THR A 105 -4.03 -16.05 -7.14
CA THR A 105 -2.86 -15.84 -8.00
C THR A 105 -3.06 -14.65 -8.95
N SER A 106 -4.27 -14.48 -9.50
CA SER A 106 -4.61 -13.33 -10.33
C SER A 106 -4.52 -12.01 -9.55
N LEU A 107 -5.06 -11.94 -8.33
CA LEU A 107 -4.96 -10.76 -7.48
C LEU A 107 -3.52 -10.46 -7.07
N LYS A 108 -2.74 -11.49 -6.72
CA LYS A 108 -1.30 -11.36 -6.45
C LYS A 108 -0.57 -10.67 -7.60
N ARG A 109 -0.80 -11.10 -8.85
CA ARG A 109 -0.16 -10.49 -10.03
C ARG A 109 -0.52 -9.02 -10.18
N VAL A 110 -1.79 -8.66 -9.97
CA VAL A 110 -2.22 -7.25 -10.05
C VAL A 110 -1.53 -6.40 -8.98
N ILE A 111 -1.38 -6.93 -7.75
CA ILE A 111 -0.60 -6.27 -6.70
C ILE A 111 0.86 -6.13 -7.12
N ASP A 112 1.51 -7.21 -7.55
CA ASP A 112 2.93 -7.17 -7.97
C ASP A 112 3.16 -6.10 -9.05
N ASP A 113 2.24 -5.98 -10.01
CA ASP A 113 2.32 -5.00 -11.10
C ASP A 113 2.09 -3.55 -10.64
N GLN A 114 1.21 -3.33 -9.65
CA GLN A 114 0.70 -1.99 -9.30
C GLN A 114 1.16 -1.47 -7.93
N VAL A 115 1.81 -2.29 -7.09
CA VAL A 115 2.14 -1.94 -5.70
C VAL A 115 2.98 -0.69 -5.59
N SER A 116 3.95 -0.47 -6.49
CA SER A 116 4.80 0.72 -6.47
C SER A 116 4.01 2.00 -6.71
N ALA A 117 3.12 1.99 -7.72
CA ALA A 117 2.26 3.12 -8.04
C ALA A 117 1.20 3.38 -6.96
N LEU A 118 0.61 2.31 -6.40
CA LEU A 118 -0.32 2.42 -5.28
C LEU A 118 0.36 3.01 -4.03
N LYS A 119 1.57 2.55 -3.70
CA LYS A 119 2.36 3.08 -2.59
C LYS A 119 2.64 4.57 -2.79
N GLU A 120 3.08 4.97 -3.97
CA GLU A 120 3.34 6.37 -4.28
C GLU A 120 2.07 7.22 -4.14
N LYS A 121 0.95 6.77 -4.71
CA LYS A 121 -0.33 7.47 -4.62
C LYS A 121 -0.81 7.63 -3.18
N PHE A 122 -0.79 6.55 -2.40
CA PHE A 122 -1.21 6.61 -0.99
C PHE A 122 -0.23 7.41 -0.13
N LYS A 123 1.06 7.41 -0.48
CA LYS A 123 2.07 8.27 0.18
C LYS A 123 1.77 9.75 -0.03
N GLN A 124 1.37 10.14 -1.24
CA GLN A 124 0.95 11.51 -1.58
C GLN A 124 -0.38 11.90 -0.90
N ALA A 125 -1.31 10.95 -0.77
CA ALA A 125 -2.59 11.17 -0.09
C ALA A 125 -2.50 11.10 1.45
N SER A 126 -1.36 10.65 1.99
CA SER A 126 -1.15 10.53 3.44
C SER A 126 -0.98 11.91 4.06
N LEU A 127 -1.74 12.17 5.11
CA LEU A 127 -1.51 13.34 5.97
C LEU A 127 -0.15 13.19 6.66
N ARG A 128 0.72 14.18 6.48
CA ARG A 128 2.05 14.24 7.10
C ARG A 128 2.22 15.62 7.71
N VAL A 129 2.78 15.66 8.92
CA VAL A 129 3.20 16.92 9.54
C VAL A 129 4.67 17.11 9.20
N ASN A 130 5.01 18.25 8.57
CA ASN A 130 6.38 18.63 8.25
C ASN A 130 7.20 17.53 7.54
N PRO A 131 6.73 16.93 6.42
CA PRO A 131 7.48 15.93 5.69
C PRO A 131 8.87 16.43 5.29
N LEU A 132 9.91 15.68 5.66
CA LEU A 132 11.24 15.82 5.08
C LEU A 132 11.19 15.31 3.63
N GLU A 133 11.29 16.23 2.68
CA GLU A 133 11.22 15.96 1.24
C GLU A 133 12.59 15.60 0.67
N HIS A 134 13.62 16.28 1.14
CA HIS A 134 14.99 16.11 0.68
C HIS A 134 15.97 16.39 1.84
N PHE A 135 17.11 15.71 1.81
CA PHE A 135 18.24 16.05 2.65
C PHE A 135 19.54 15.92 1.85
N SER A 136 20.49 16.81 2.10
CA SER A 136 21.87 16.70 1.63
C SER A 136 22.82 17.05 2.77
N ALA A 137 23.99 16.43 2.79
CA ALA A 137 25.02 16.69 3.78
C ALA A 137 26.35 16.92 3.05
N SER A 138 27.02 18.01 3.39
CA SER A 138 28.36 18.33 2.91
C SER A 138 29.27 18.72 4.08
N VAL A 139 30.58 18.65 3.88
CA VAL A 139 31.57 19.09 4.87
C VAL A 139 32.17 20.40 4.38
N ASP A 140 32.24 21.38 5.27
CA ASP A 140 32.99 22.61 5.07
C ASP A 140 34.40 22.42 5.65
N ASP A 141 35.40 22.35 4.77
CA ASP A 141 36.79 22.08 5.14
C ASP A 141 37.44 23.25 5.90
N ASP A 142 36.97 24.47 5.68
CA ASP A 142 37.49 25.68 6.33
C ASP A 142 36.96 25.81 7.76
N LEU A 143 35.67 25.54 7.95
CA LEU A 143 34.99 25.62 9.25
C LEU A 143 35.04 24.30 10.04
N LYS A 144 35.50 23.20 9.41
CA LYS A 144 35.49 21.83 9.97
C LYS A 144 34.13 21.44 10.54
N CYS A 145 33.07 21.85 9.85
CA CYS A 145 31.68 21.61 10.24
C CYS A 145 30.95 20.88 9.11
N ALA A 146 29.89 20.14 9.45
CA ALA A 146 28.97 19.59 8.48
C ALA A 146 27.87 20.62 8.18
N ILE A 147 27.50 20.77 6.92
CA ILE A 147 26.34 21.54 6.48
C ILE A 147 25.27 20.55 6.07
N LEU A 148 24.12 20.64 6.73
CA LEU A 148 22.95 19.82 6.45
C LEU A 148 21.89 20.70 5.80
N GLU A 149 21.56 20.41 4.55
CA GLU A 149 20.45 21.04 3.83
C GLU A 149 19.23 20.13 3.94
N LEU A 150 18.13 20.66 4.43
CA LEU A 150 16.88 19.95 4.65
C LEU A 150 15.76 20.67 3.91
N LYS A 151 14.97 19.95 3.12
CA LYS A 151 13.74 20.49 2.53
C LYS A 151 12.53 19.96 3.30
N ILE A 152 11.83 20.84 3.98
CA ILE A 152 10.67 20.51 4.83
C ILE A 152 9.52 21.44 4.44
N ASN A 153 8.34 20.90 4.11
CA ASN A 153 7.18 21.68 3.63
C ASN A 153 7.50 22.63 2.46
N GLY A 154 8.32 22.19 1.51
CA GLY A 154 8.77 23.04 0.39
C GLY A 154 9.83 24.09 0.75
N GLU A 155 10.14 24.32 2.03
CA GLU A 155 11.14 25.28 2.49
C GLU A 155 12.50 24.59 2.71
N THR A 156 13.56 25.21 2.22
CA THR A 156 14.94 24.75 2.44
C THR A 156 15.49 25.39 3.72
N GLN A 157 15.97 24.55 4.63
CA GLN A 157 16.64 24.94 5.86
C GLN A 157 18.07 24.41 5.84
N ASN A 158 19.04 25.27 6.16
CA ASN A 158 20.44 24.90 6.27
C ASN A 158 20.87 24.92 7.73
N VAL A 159 21.48 23.84 8.19
CA VAL A 159 21.95 23.67 9.56
C VAL A 159 23.45 23.38 9.53
N THR A 160 24.23 24.21 10.20
CA THR A 160 25.67 23.95 10.42
C THR A 160 25.85 23.17 11.71
N LEU A 161 26.49 22.01 11.62
CA LEU A 161 26.72 21.10 12.73
C LEU A 161 28.23 21.01 13.00
N THR A 162 28.61 21.24 14.25
CA THR A 162 29.97 20.94 14.71
C THR A 162 30.17 19.41 14.77
N PRO A 163 31.42 18.90 14.75
CA PRO A 163 31.67 17.46 14.79
C PRO A 163 30.96 16.75 15.96
N HIS A 164 30.96 17.37 17.14
CA HIS A 164 30.26 16.83 18.30
C HIS A 164 28.74 16.73 18.09
N LEU A 165 28.12 17.73 17.46
CA LEU A 165 26.68 17.71 17.17
C LEU A 165 26.33 16.67 16.10
N VAL A 166 27.23 16.40 15.15
CA VAL A 166 27.07 15.30 14.18
C VAL A 166 27.05 13.96 14.90
N ASP A 167 27.98 13.72 15.83
CA ASP A 167 28.03 12.48 16.62
C ASP A 167 26.73 12.30 17.44
N VAL A 168 26.26 13.37 18.09
CA VAL A 168 25.00 13.36 18.84
C VAL A 168 23.79 13.10 17.93
N LEU A 169 23.75 13.70 16.73
CA LEU A 169 22.67 13.46 15.76
C LEU A 169 22.65 12.00 15.30
N LEU A 170 23.83 11.43 15.01
CA LEU A 170 23.95 10.03 14.60
C LEU A 170 23.43 9.08 15.69
N ASP A 171 23.85 9.27 16.94
CA ASP A 171 23.37 8.44 18.06
C ASP A 171 21.84 8.53 18.22
N ASN A 172 21.27 9.73 18.14
CA ASN A 172 19.82 9.90 18.19
C ASN A 172 19.10 9.19 17.04
N LEU A 173 19.62 9.28 15.82
CA LEU A 173 19.04 8.61 14.64
C LEU A 173 19.14 7.09 14.75
N GLU A 174 20.22 6.55 15.32
CA GLU A 174 20.35 5.12 15.60
C GLU A 174 19.33 4.64 16.62
N GLN A 175 19.13 5.40 17.71
CA GLN A 175 18.10 5.09 18.71
C GLN A 175 16.69 5.12 18.11
N VAL A 176 16.39 6.11 17.27
CA VAL A 176 15.11 6.21 16.55
C VAL A 176 14.93 5.02 15.61
N ARG A 177 15.97 4.63 14.86
CA ARG A 177 15.93 3.45 13.99
C ARG A 177 15.64 2.19 14.78
N LYS A 178 16.28 1.99 15.94
CA LYS A 178 16.05 0.83 16.80
C LYS A 178 14.59 0.76 17.27
N LYS A 179 14.03 1.86 17.77
CA LYS A 179 12.61 1.94 18.15
C LYS A 179 11.67 1.66 16.98
N MET A 180 11.98 2.16 15.78
CA MET A 180 11.17 1.86 14.59
C MET A 180 11.17 0.37 14.22
N VAL A 181 12.30 -0.33 14.41
CA VAL A 181 12.37 -1.78 14.21
C VAL A 181 11.53 -2.51 15.26
N GLU A 182 11.68 -2.15 16.54
CA GLU A 182 10.89 -2.74 17.64
C GLU A 182 9.37 -2.57 17.41
N LEU A 183 8.93 -1.39 16.98
CA LEU A 183 7.52 -1.14 16.66
C LEU A 183 7.01 -1.97 15.48
N LYS A 184 7.87 -2.22 14.47
CA LYS A 184 7.53 -3.07 13.32
C LYS A 184 7.44 -4.54 13.70
N GLU A 185 8.22 -5.00 14.68
CA GLU A 185 8.17 -6.37 15.18
C GLU A 185 6.99 -6.60 16.14
N ALA A 186 6.55 -5.55 16.83
CA ALA A 186 5.40 -5.58 17.73
C ALA A 186 4.03 -5.50 17.03
N SER A 187 3.99 -5.05 15.77
CA SER A 187 2.80 -5.02 14.90
C SER A 187 2.63 -6.32 14.12
#